data_AF-A0A949JQ82-F1
#
_entry.id   AF-A0A949JQ82-F1
#
_cell.length_a   1.000
_cell.length_b   1.000
_cell.length_c   1.000
_cell.angle_alpha   90.00
_cell.angle_beta   90.00
_cell.angle_gamma   90.00
#
_symmetry.space_group_name_H-M   'P 1'
#
loop_
_entity.id
_entity.type
_entity.pdbx_description
1 polymer ?
#
loop_
_entity_poly.entity_id
_entity_poly.type
_entity_poly.pdbx_seq_one_letter_code
_entity_poly.pdbx_strand_id
1 'polypeptide(L)'
;MIRSMLQQSLLGLAAKLPVVQVQNRLMACTDRDFALALIGMESEDSERLLALVSPLKANRVREEIQLQEARHVESKHVVVALNSIIKSLESNRIVAGRRSYLRPRRPRSDR
;
A
#
# COMPACT_ATOMS: atom_id res chain seq x y z
N MET A 1 -0.71 19.60 -1.10
CA MET A 1 0.54 19.74 -1.89
C MET A 1 1.45 18.53 -1.73
N ILE A 2 1.88 18.15 -0.52
CA ILE A 2 2.79 16.99 -0.33
C ILE A 2 2.21 15.67 -0.91
N ARG A 3 0.92 15.40 -0.66
CA ARG A 3 0.24 14.20 -1.15
C ARG A 3 0.28 14.05 -2.68
N SER A 4 -0.06 15.11 -3.43
CA SER A 4 -0.09 15.08 -4.89
C SER A 4 1.30 14.83 -5.48
N MET A 5 2.33 15.45 -4.91
CA MET A 5 3.73 15.18 -5.30
C MET A 5 4.10 13.71 -5.09
N LEU A 6 3.70 13.12 -3.96
CA LEU A 6 3.99 11.71 -3.69
C LEU A 6 3.21 10.76 -4.62
N GLN A 7 1.96 11.05 -4.94
CA GLN A 7 1.18 10.27 -5.90
C GLN A 7 1.83 10.31 -7.29
N GLN A 8 2.29 11.48 -7.75
CA GLN A 8 3.04 11.61 -9.00
C GLN A 8 4.37 10.85 -8.97
N SER A 9 5.11 10.90 -7.85
CA SER A 9 6.34 10.11 -7.68
C SER A 9 6.07 8.62 -7.76
N LEU A 10 5.00 8.12 -7.12
CA LEU A 10 4.59 6.72 -7.18
C LEU A 10 4.31 6.27 -8.61
N LEU A 11 3.49 7.03 -9.36
CA LEU A 11 3.16 6.75 -10.76
C LEU A 11 4.42 6.79 -11.65
N GLY A 12 5.26 7.80 -11.46
CA GLY A 12 6.52 7.95 -12.19
C GLY A 12 7.50 6.79 -11.94
N LEU A 13 7.56 6.27 -10.72
CA LEU A 13 8.37 5.08 -10.40
C LEU A 13 7.78 3.81 -11.01
N ALA A 14 6.46 3.62 -10.91
CA ALA A 14 5.77 2.47 -11.50
C ALA A 14 5.97 2.40 -13.03
N ALA A 15 6.01 3.56 -13.71
CA ALA A 15 6.25 3.63 -15.15
C ALA A 15 7.72 3.38 -15.56
N LYS A 16 8.69 3.67 -14.69
CA LYS A 16 10.13 3.54 -14.99
C LYS A 16 10.70 2.15 -14.71
N LEU A 17 10.08 1.42 -13.77
CA LEU A 17 10.57 0.12 -13.34
C LEU A 17 10.04 -1.02 -14.23
N PRO A 18 10.77 -2.13 -14.38
CA PRO A 18 10.26 -3.30 -15.08
C PRO A 18 8.97 -3.80 -14.43
N VAL A 19 7.96 -4.10 -15.25
CA VAL A 19 6.61 -4.49 -14.79
C VAL A 19 6.68 -5.56 -13.70
N VAL A 20 7.42 -6.65 -13.92
CA VAL A 20 7.56 -7.75 -12.95
C VAL A 20 8.07 -7.28 -11.58
N GLN A 21 8.98 -6.31 -11.53
CA GLN A 21 9.47 -5.76 -10.26
C GLN A 21 8.40 -4.96 -9.53
N VAL A 22 7.65 -4.14 -10.27
CA VAL A 22 6.53 -3.37 -9.73
C VAL A 22 5.46 -4.30 -9.19
N GLN A 23 5.06 -5.31 -9.96
CA GLN A 23 4.09 -6.33 -9.55
C GLN A 23 4.55 -7.03 -8.26
N ASN A 24 5.78 -7.55 -8.20
CA ASN A 24 6.30 -8.22 -7.02
C ASN A 24 6.28 -7.33 -5.77
N ARG A 25 6.65 -6.05 -5.92
CA ARG A 25 6.70 -5.09 -4.82
C ARG A 25 5.31 -4.68 -4.35
N LEU A 26 4.40 -4.36 -5.27
CA LEU A 26 3.01 -4.05 -4.95
C LEU A 26 2.29 -5.26 -4.35
N MET A 27 2.58 -6.48 -4.81
CA MET A 27 2.05 -7.71 -4.24
C MET A 27 2.52 -7.94 -2.79
N ALA A 28 3.69 -7.45 -2.39
CA ALA A 28 4.19 -7.52 -1.02
C ALA A 28 3.61 -6.45 -0.08
N CYS A 29 3.05 -5.35 -0.60
CA CYS A 29 2.40 -4.32 0.22
C CYS A 29 1.14 -4.87 0.91
N THR A 30 0.78 -4.31 2.07
CA THR A 30 -0.50 -4.66 2.70
C THR A 30 -1.66 -4.06 1.90
N ASP A 31 -2.82 -4.72 1.89
CA ASP A 31 -3.99 -4.22 1.17
C ASP A 31 -4.40 -2.82 1.70
N ARG A 32 -4.25 -2.60 3.02
CA ARG A 32 -4.48 -1.31 3.68
C ARG A 32 -3.54 -0.21 3.22
N ASP A 33 -2.22 -0.45 3.23
CA ASP A 33 -1.28 0.59 2.80
C ASP A 33 -1.50 0.93 1.31
N PHE A 34 -1.83 -0.08 0.50
CA PHE A 34 -2.11 0.13 -0.91
C PHE A 34 -3.40 0.94 -1.11
N ALA A 35 -4.49 0.56 -0.43
CA ALA A 35 -5.74 1.31 -0.45
C ALA A 35 -5.53 2.77 -0.02
N LEU A 36 -4.84 3.00 1.10
CA LEU A 36 -4.55 4.34 1.61
C LEU A 36 -3.75 5.19 0.61
N ALA A 37 -2.82 4.58 -0.14
CA ALA A 37 -2.06 5.29 -1.17
C ALA A 37 -2.92 5.69 -2.37
N LEU A 38 -3.92 4.88 -2.71
CA LEU A 38 -4.83 5.11 -3.85
C LEU A 38 -5.96 6.09 -3.52
N ILE A 39 -6.32 6.28 -2.25
CA ILE A 39 -7.38 7.22 -1.84
C ILE A 39 -7.11 8.59 -2.47
N GLY A 40 -8.14 9.14 -3.11
CA GLY A 40 -8.16 10.39 -3.89
C GLY A 40 -6.98 10.59 -4.83
N MET A 41 -6.47 9.52 -5.44
CA MET A 41 -5.90 9.58 -6.77
C MET A 41 -7.03 9.69 -7.80
N GLU A 42 -6.71 10.17 -9.00
CA GLU A 42 -7.66 10.12 -10.12
C GLU A 42 -7.99 8.66 -10.47
N SER A 43 -9.23 8.39 -10.90
CA SER A 43 -9.69 7.00 -11.11
C SER A 43 -8.88 6.25 -12.15
N GLU A 44 -8.36 6.94 -13.18
CA GLU A 44 -7.53 6.31 -14.21
C GLU A 44 -6.19 5.85 -13.65
N ASP A 45 -5.54 6.69 -12.84
CA ASP A 45 -4.25 6.39 -12.24
C ASP A 45 -4.33 5.29 -11.18
N SER A 46 -5.42 5.27 -10.40
CA SER A 46 -5.64 4.19 -9.43
C SER A 46 -5.89 2.85 -10.12
N GLU A 47 -6.67 2.82 -11.21
CA GLU A 47 -6.92 1.60 -11.99
C GLU A 47 -5.66 1.11 -12.71
N ARG A 48 -4.81 2.02 -13.20
CA ARG A 48 -3.48 1.66 -13.75
C ARG A 48 -2.61 0.93 -12.72
N LEU A 49 -2.60 1.38 -11.47
CA LEU A 49 -1.85 0.72 -10.39
C LEU A 49 -2.48 -0.62 -9.98
N LEU A 50 -3.81 -0.70 -9.94
CA LEU A 50 -4.54 -1.94 -9.62
C LEU A 50 -4.35 -3.02 -10.71
N ALA A 51 -4.20 -2.63 -11.97
CA ALA A 51 -3.90 -3.54 -13.07
C ALA A 51 -2.53 -4.23 -12.95
N LEU A 52 -1.63 -3.71 -12.10
CA LEU A 52 -0.31 -4.28 -11.82
C LEU A 52 -0.33 -5.32 -10.70
N VAL A 53 -1.49 -5.65 -10.13
CA VAL A 53 -1.61 -6.71 -9.13
C VAL A 53 -2.60 -7.79 -9.58
N SER A 54 -2.62 -8.92 -8.88
CA SER A 54 -3.58 -9.98 -9.19
C SER A 54 -5.03 -9.46 -9.02
N PRO A 55 -5.99 -9.96 -9.82
CA PRO A 55 -7.39 -9.53 -9.71
C PRO A 55 -7.96 -9.69 -8.30
N LEU A 56 -7.59 -10.78 -7.62
CA LEU A 56 -8.00 -11.03 -6.24
C LEU A 56 -7.46 -9.96 -5.28
N LYS A 57 -6.19 -9.56 -5.43
CA LYS A 57 -5.63 -8.49 -4.60
C LYS A 57 -6.27 -7.14 -4.93
N ALA A 58 -6.48 -6.84 -6.21
CA ALA A 58 -7.16 -5.62 -6.64
C ALA A 58 -8.56 -5.50 -6.00
N ASN A 59 -9.33 -6.58 -5.96
CA ASN A 59 -10.64 -6.60 -5.32
C ASN A 59 -10.56 -6.30 -3.81
N ARG A 60 -9.66 -6.95 -3.08
CA ARG A 60 -9.45 -6.67 -1.64
C ARG A 60 -9.03 -5.22 -1.39
N VAL A 61 -8.19 -4.65 -2.26
CA VAL A 61 -7.78 -3.25 -2.17
C VAL A 61 -8.97 -2.31 -2.42
N ARG A 62 -9.85 -2.61 -3.39
CA ARG A 62 -11.06 -1.82 -3.63
C ARG A 62 -12.02 -1.86 -2.44
N GLU A 63 -12.24 -3.03 -1.85
CA GLU A 63 -13.02 -3.17 -0.61
C GLU A 63 -12.43 -2.33 0.53
N GLU A 64 -11.11 -2.38 0.69
CA GLU A 64 -10.41 -1.60 1.71
C GLU A 64 -10.50 -0.09 1.45
N ILE A 65 -10.44 0.37 0.19
CA ILE A 65 -10.68 1.79 -0.16
C ILE A 65 -12.06 2.24 0.34
N GLN A 66 -13.11 1.48 0.03
CA GLN A 66 -14.48 1.79 0.47
C GLN A 66 -14.58 1.88 2.00
N LEU A 67 -13.95 0.94 2.71
CA LEU A 67 -13.92 0.93 4.17
C LEU A 67 -13.17 2.15 4.76
N GLN A 68 -12.07 2.56 4.14
CA GLN A 68 -11.28 3.70 4.59
C GLN A 68 -11.98 5.03 4.28
N GLU A 69 -12.64 5.17 3.14
CA GLU A 69 -13.44 6.36 2.79
C GLU A 69 -14.57 6.59 3.79
N ALA A 70 -15.29 5.54 4.16
CA ALA A 70 -16.34 5.62 5.18
C ALA A 70 -15.79 6.11 6.55
N ARG A 71 -14.53 5.78 6.85
CA ARG A 71 -13.88 6.08 8.15
C ARG A 71 -13.15 7.43 8.18
N HIS A 72 -13.21 8.23 7.12
CA HIS A 72 -12.59 9.57 7.06
C HIS A 72 -11.12 9.57 7.53
N VAL A 73 -10.27 8.78 6.87
CA VAL A 73 -8.86 8.66 7.25
C VAL A 73 -8.13 10.00 7.18
N GLU A 74 -7.38 10.32 8.25
CA GLU A 74 -6.54 11.50 8.28
C GLU A 74 -5.44 11.49 7.22
N SER A 75 -5.21 12.65 6.60
CA SER A 75 -4.19 12.87 5.55
C SER A 75 -2.79 12.36 5.93
N LYS A 76 -2.42 12.42 7.22
CA LYS A 76 -1.13 11.92 7.72
C LYS A 76 -0.91 10.43 7.43
N HIS A 77 -1.96 9.62 7.49
CA HIS A 77 -1.87 8.18 7.25
C HIS A 77 -1.70 7.87 5.76
N VAL A 78 -2.35 8.64 4.89
CA VAL A 78 -2.17 8.57 3.43
C VAL A 78 -0.72 8.87 3.05
N VAL A 79 -0.14 9.93 3.62
CA VAL A 79 1.26 10.31 3.36
C VAL A 79 2.24 9.22 3.84
N VAL A 80 1.98 8.61 5.00
CA VAL A 80 2.83 7.51 5.52
C VAL A 80 2.75 6.29 4.61
N ALA A 81 1.54 5.91 4.16
CA ALA A 81 1.34 4.78 3.26
C ALA A 81 2.03 5.01 1.90
N LEU A 82 1.84 6.18 1.28
CA LEU A 82 2.51 6.57 0.03
C LEU A 82 4.03 6.44 0.14
N ASN A 83 4.62 7.01 1.19
CA ASN A 83 6.07 6.93 1.41
C ASN A 83 6.55 5.49 1.63
N SER A 84 5.76 4.65 2.31
CA SER A 84 6.08 3.24 2.51
C SER A 84 6.16 2.49 1.18
N ILE A 85 5.19 2.69 0.30
CA ILE A 85 5.15 2.05 -1.02
C ILE A 85 6.25 2.58 -1.93
N ILE A 86 6.48 3.90 -1.96
CA ILE A 86 7.57 4.51 -2.72
C ILE A 86 8.91 3.91 -2.28
N LYS A 87 9.19 3.86 -0.97
CA LYS A 87 10.40 3.24 -0.44
C LYS A 87 10.52 1.76 -0.82
N SER A 88 9.41 1.02 -0.81
CA SER A 88 9.39 -0.37 -1.29
C SER A 88 9.79 -0.44 -2.78
N LEU A 89 9.23 0.44 -3.61
CA LEU A 89 9.53 0.57 -5.04
C LEU A 89 10.92 1.13 -5.35
N GLU A 90 11.56 1.85 -4.45
CA GLU A 90 12.94 2.30 -4.64
C GLU A 90 13.94 1.24 -4.16
N SER A 91 13.56 0.45 -3.16
CA SER A 91 14.43 -0.55 -2.58
C SER A 91 14.55 -1.80 -3.44
N ASN A 92 15.78 -2.30 -3.64
CA ASN A 92 16.03 -3.61 -4.25
C ASN A 92 15.66 -4.80 -3.33
N ARG A 93 15.16 -4.55 -2.11
CA ARG A 93 14.76 -5.57 -1.16
C ARG A 93 13.23 -5.64 -1.10
N ILE A 94 12.68 -6.85 -1.20
CA ILE A 94 11.26 -7.06 -0.94
C ILE A 94 11.01 -6.79 0.55
N VAL A 95 10.40 -5.64 0.87
CA VAL A 95 9.98 -5.31 2.23
C VAL A 95 8.72 -6.13 2.54
N ALA A 96 8.91 -7.39 2.92
CA ALA A 96 7.83 -8.20 3.48
C ALA A 96 7.33 -7.50 4.74
N GLY A 97 6.07 -7.09 4.76
CA GLY A 97 5.42 -6.42 5.89
C GLY A 97 5.49 -7.26 7.16
N ARG A 98 6.57 -7.15 7.93
CA ARG A 98 6.66 -7.73 9.28
C ARG A 98 5.97 -6.82 10.27
N ARG A 99 4.65 -6.94 10.37
CA ARG A 99 3.90 -6.72 11.61
C ARG A 99 3.04 -7.93 11.86
N SER A 100 3.68 -8.99 12.35
CA SER A 100 2.99 -10.10 12.99
C SER A 100 2.26 -9.55 14.22
N TYR A 101 0.94 -9.58 14.22
CA TYR A 101 0.09 -9.24 15.37
C TYR A 101 0.05 -10.36 16.44
N LEU A 102 0.88 -11.41 16.32
CA LEU A 102 1.09 -12.36 17.40
C LEU A 102 1.92 -11.71 18.52
N ARG A 103 1.24 -11.07 19.47
CA ARG A 103 1.81 -10.90 20.81
C ARG A 103 1.83 -12.28 21.48
N PRO A 104 2.98 -12.77 21.98
CA PRO A 104 2.97 -13.91 22.88
C PRO A 104 2.22 -13.51 24.15
N ARG A 105 1.10 -14.17 24.42
CA ARG A 105 0.54 -14.21 25.78
C ARG A 105 1.49 -15.08 26.59
N ARG A 106 2.31 -14.46 27.44
CA ARG A 106 3.03 -15.23 28.47
C ARG A 106 1.98 -16.02 29.26
N PRO A 107 2.12 -17.34 29.44
CA PRO A 107 1.33 -18.02 30.46
C PRO A 107 1.71 -17.40 31.80
N ARG A 108 0.72 -16.96 32.58
CA ARG A 108 0.94 -16.67 34.00
C ARG A 108 1.43 -17.97 34.63
N SER A 109 2.68 -17.97 35.07
CA SER A 109 3.16 -18.94 36.04
C SER A 109 2.44 -18.61 37.35
N ASP A 110 1.38 -19.34 37.67
CA ASP A 110 0.90 -19.42 39.04
C ASP A 110 1.99 -20.11 39.86
N ARG A 111 2.68 -19.32 40.68
CA ARG A 111 3.38 -19.74 41.89
C ARG A 111 3.17 -18.67 42.95
#